data_AF-A0A2V7YH27-F1
#
_entry.id   AF-A0A2V7YH27-F1
#
_cell.length_a   1.000
_cell.length_b   1.000
_cell.length_c   1.000
_cell.angle_alpha   90.00
_cell.angle_beta   90.00
_cell.angle_gamma   90.00
#
_symmetry.space_group_name_H-M   'P 1'
#
loop_
_entity.id
_entity.type
_entity.pdbx_description
1 polymer ?
#
loop_
_entity_poly.entity_id
_entity_poly.type
_entity_poly.pdbx_seq_one_letter_code
_entity_poly.pdbx_strand_id
1 'polypeptide(L)'
;DQITVITPLEGTPAARLGIRAGDVISEIEGVPTDDLTLDDVVKRLKGPKGTTVHIKILRVGIKEPIPLTIIRAAIPTNSISNMLMLRPGIGYIRIKDFTATTVRELDDAIDKLKAQGMQKLVLDLRGNPGGLLDAAVGVADHFLDKGQMIVYTKGRTPDSAQDYTAPGKHQKLDVPLVVVVNRGSASASEIVAGAIQDHDRGLVVGETSWGKGLVQSVYTLQYGAGLALTTSKYYTPSGRNIQRDYSSFYDYYVADENEEGQANEIPLKDRKQFKTDTGRVVYGGGGITPDVMVKPAPLTRTTQLLEVRSAIFNYGVEYAAKHPDLTKDLAVSPQIVEDFERYAADKEIAPLDDIRQALDKPTDRRFIERALKAEIVAAKFGFDASYPFRLQGDTQIEKALDVFPDAQKLAMAAADARAHGTPGAAEAGSRAAQAIPRVQ
;
A
#
# COMPACT_ATOMS: atom_id res chain seq x y z
N ASP A 1 7.41 -28.00 5.06
CA ASP A 1 7.73 -26.61 5.38
C ASP A 1 7.51 -26.34 6.86
N GLN A 2 8.36 -25.52 7.46
CA GLN A 2 8.24 -25.14 8.87
C GLN A 2 7.37 -23.89 9.02
N ILE A 3 6.66 -23.78 10.13
CA ILE A 3 5.79 -22.64 10.42
C ILE A 3 6.63 -21.52 11.02
N THR A 4 7.09 -20.63 10.15
CA THR A 4 8.03 -19.56 10.51
C THR A 4 7.32 -18.23 10.71
N VAL A 5 7.67 -17.54 11.79
CA VAL A 5 7.23 -16.18 12.06
C VAL A 5 7.92 -15.22 11.11
N ILE A 6 7.14 -14.57 10.22
CA ILE A 6 7.68 -13.57 9.29
C ILE A 6 7.92 -12.23 10.00
N THR A 7 6.93 -11.73 10.73
CA THR A 7 7.04 -10.48 11.49
C THR A 7 6.06 -10.49 12.66
N PRO A 8 6.53 -10.38 13.91
CA PRO A 8 5.65 -10.10 15.04
C PRO A 8 5.18 -8.65 14.97
N LEU A 9 3.87 -8.43 15.10
CA LEU A 9 3.31 -7.08 15.08
C LEU A 9 3.67 -6.32 16.37
N GLU A 10 4.17 -5.09 16.25
CA GLU A 10 4.51 -4.26 17.41
C GLU A 10 3.28 -4.08 18.33
N GLY A 11 3.52 -4.05 19.64
CA GLY A 11 2.45 -3.91 20.63
C GLY A 11 1.55 -5.14 20.81
N THR A 12 1.80 -6.25 20.12
CA THR A 12 1.07 -7.52 20.33
C THR A 12 1.70 -8.40 21.43
N PRO A 13 0.96 -9.39 21.96
CA PRO A 13 1.51 -10.32 22.96
C PRO A 13 2.78 -11.04 22.49
N ALA A 14 2.83 -11.46 21.23
CA ALA A 14 3.99 -12.13 20.64
C ALA A 14 5.24 -11.24 20.67
N ALA A 15 5.12 -9.99 20.22
CA ALA A 15 6.23 -9.03 20.23
C ALA A 15 6.72 -8.73 21.66
N ARG A 16 5.80 -8.59 22.63
CA ARG A 16 6.15 -8.35 24.05
C ARG A 16 6.91 -9.52 24.69
N LEU A 17 6.65 -10.75 24.24
CA LEU A 17 7.36 -11.95 24.68
C LEU A 17 8.71 -12.13 23.97
N GLY A 18 9.09 -11.20 23.08
CA GLY A 18 10.36 -11.24 22.38
C GLY A 18 10.43 -12.31 21.30
N ILE A 19 9.28 -12.74 20.75
CA ILE A 19 9.23 -13.50 19.49
C ILE A 19 9.81 -12.61 18.38
N ARG A 20 10.57 -13.21 17.46
CA ARG A 20 11.31 -12.52 16.40
C ARG A 20 10.97 -13.11 15.03
N ALA A 21 11.27 -12.34 13.99
CA ALA A 21 11.28 -12.87 12.63
C ALA A 21 12.26 -14.05 12.54
N GLY A 22 11.83 -15.13 11.89
CA GLY A 22 12.61 -16.36 11.75
C GLY A 22 12.42 -17.39 12.86
N ASP A 23 11.70 -17.08 13.93
CA ASP A 23 11.32 -18.11 14.92
C ASP A 23 10.39 -19.14 14.28
N VAL A 24 10.66 -20.41 14.47
CA VAL A 24 9.80 -21.51 14.01
C VAL A 24 8.91 -21.96 15.15
N ILE A 25 7.59 -21.89 14.99
CA ILE A 25 6.66 -22.47 15.97
C ILE A 25 6.70 -23.98 15.76
N SER A 26 7.24 -24.73 16.72
CA SER A 26 7.41 -26.19 16.62
C SER A 26 6.34 -26.98 17.36
N GLU A 27 5.70 -26.39 18.36
CA GLU A 27 4.65 -27.05 19.15
C GLU A 27 3.59 -26.03 19.58
N ILE A 28 2.32 -26.45 19.58
CA ILE A 28 1.20 -25.69 20.12
C ILE A 28 0.36 -26.60 21.01
N GLU A 29 0.23 -26.26 22.29
CA GLU A 29 -0.50 -27.06 23.29
C GLU A 29 -0.07 -28.54 23.33
N GLY A 30 1.24 -28.80 23.30
CA GLY A 30 1.78 -30.17 23.30
C GLY A 30 1.77 -30.87 21.94
N VAL A 31 1.18 -30.25 20.90
CA VAL A 31 1.05 -30.86 19.56
C VAL A 31 2.13 -30.31 18.63
N PRO A 32 3.00 -31.17 18.05
CA PRO A 32 3.96 -30.77 17.03
C PRO A 32 3.27 -30.14 15.81
N THR A 33 3.93 -29.17 15.19
CA THR A 33 3.37 -28.46 14.03
C THR A 33 3.76 -29.04 12.67
N ASP A 34 4.66 -30.03 12.63
CA ASP A 34 5.26 -30.53 11.37
C ASP A 34 4.21 -31.08 10.39
N ASP A 35 3.15 -31.71 10.91
CA ASP A 35 2.05 -32.28 10.12
C ASP A 35 0.82 -31.35 10.02
N LEU A 36 0.90 -30.12 10.55
CA LEU A 36 -0.21 -29.18 10.54
C LEU A 36 -0.16 -28.26 9.31
N THR A 37 -1.32 -28.00 8.73
CA THR A 37 -1.44 -26.93 7.74
C THR A 37 -1.32 -25.56 8.42
N LEU A 38 -0.99 -24.51 7.65
CA LEU A 38 -0.97 -23.14 8.16
C LEU A 38 -2.33 -22.76 8.78
N ASP A 39 -3.44 -23.17 8.15
CA ASP A 39 -4.78 -22.91 8.66
C ASP A 39 -5.04 -23.60 9.99
N ASP A 40 -4.56 -24.83 10.18
CA ASP A 40 -4.69 -25.54 11.45
C ASP A 40 -3.89 -24.87 12.56
N VAL A 41 -2.68 -24.41 12.25
CA VAL A 41 -1.86 -23.64 13.18
C VAL A 41 -2.56 -22.33 13.56
N VAL A 42 -3.06 -21.58 12.58
CA VAL A 42 -3.80 -20.33 12.83
C VAL A 42 -5.03 -20.58 13.72
N LYS A 43 -5.80 -21.65 13.47
CA LYS A 43 -6.95 -22.04 14.30
C LYS A 43 -6.55 -22.34 15.74
N ARG A 44 -5.41 -23.02 15.96
CA ARG A 44 -4.91 -23.37 17.31
C ARG A 44 -4.36 -22.16 18.06
N LEU A 45 -3.67 -21.25 17.38
CA LEU A 45 -3.15 -20.01 17.97
C LEU A 45 -4.29 -19.05 18.33
N LYS A 46 -5.35 -19.00 17.53
CA LYS A 46 -6.55 -18.18 17.81
C LYS A 46 -7.40 -18.78 18.93
N GLY A 47 -8.20 -17.92 19.55
CA GLY A 47 -9.07 -18.27 20.67
C GLY A 47 -9.59 -17.03 21.37
N PRO A 48 -10.47 -17.18 22.38
CA PRO A 48 -11.09 -16.04 23.06
C PRO A 48 -10.04 -15.11 23.69
N LYS A 49 -10.27 -13.80 23.60
CA LYS A 49 -9.40 -12.78 24.22
C LYS A 49 -9.24 -13.06 25.72
N GLY A 50 -8.01 -12.96 26.22
CA GLY A 50 -7.67 -13.18 27.63
C GLY A 50 -7.32 -14.63 27.97
N THR A 51 -7.63 -15.60 27.10
CA THR A 51 -7.17 -17.00 27.26
C THR A 51 -5.70 -17.15 26.91
N THR A 52 -5.06 -18.21 27.38
CA THR A 52 -3.66 -18.51 27.11
C THR A 52 -3.49 -19.55 26.01
N VAL A 53 -2.38 -19.47 25.28
CA VAL A 53 -1.86 -20.52 24.40
C VAL A 53 -0.40 -20.80 24.71
N HIS A 54 -0.04 -22.07 24.81
CA HIS A 54 1.31 -22.55 25.09
C HIS A 54 1.94 -22.97 23.77
N ILE A 55 3.09 -22.41 23.46
CA ILE A 55 3.85 -22.78 22.28
C ILE A 55 5.30 -23.09 22.64
N LYS A 56 5.97 -23.85 21.78
CA LYS A 56 7.43 -23.89 21.74
C LYS A 56 7.90 -23.29 20.43
N ILE A 57 8.95 -22.49 20.51
CA ILE A 57 9.62 -21.97 19.32
C ILE A 57 11.04 -22.50 19.22
N LEU A 58 11.51 -22.73 18.00
CA LEU A 58 12.91 -22.93 17.67
C LEU A 58 13.45 -21.60 17.15
N ARG A 59 14.58 -21.17 17.74
CA ARG A 59 15.26 -19.94 17.33
C ARG A 59 16.66 -20.28 16.83
N VAL A 60 17.00 -19.75 15.65
CA VAL A 60 18.34 -19.90 15.08
C VAL A 60 19.40 -19.45 16.10
N GLY A 61 20.41 -20.29 16.33
CA GLY A 61 21.48 -20.06 17.31
C GLY A 61 21.19 -20.56 18.74
N ILE A 62 19.97 -21.04 19.03
CA ILE A 62 19.61 -21.62 20.32
C ILE A 62 19.25 -23.10 20.11
N LYS A 63 19.93 -23.99 20.84
CA LYS A 63 19.76 -25.44 20.66
C LYS A 63 18.43 -25.96 21.19
N GLU A 64 18.02 -25.47 22.36
CA GLU A 64 16.81 -25.95 23.04
C GLU A 64 15.56 -25.15 22.61
N PRO A 65 14.40 -25.80 22.43
CA PRO A 65 13.13 -25.11 22.20
C PRO A 65 12.81 -24.15 23.35
N ILE A 66 12.31 -22.95 23.02
CA ILE A 66 11.91 -21.95 24.02
C ILE A 66 10.41 -22.08 24.27
N PRO A 67 9.96 -22.52 25.46
CA PRO A 67 8.56 -22.54 25.81
C PRO A 67 8.05 -21.11 26.08
N LEU A 68 6.89 -20.77 25.51
CA LEU A 68 6.25 -19.48 25.69
C LEU A 68 4.76 -19.66 26.00
N THR A 69 4.27 -18.92 26.99
CA THR A 69 2.84 -18.78 27.27
C THR A 69 2.36 -17.43 26.76
N ILE A 70 1.51 -17.44 25.74
CA ILE A 70 0.97 -16.23 25.11
C ILE A 70 -0.45 -15.99 25.61
N ILE A 71 -0.72 -14.80 26.12
CA ILE A 71 -2.09 -14.36 26.41
C ILE A 71 -2.71 -13.83 25.12
N ARG A 72 -3.77 -14.47 24.64
CA ARG A 72 -4.49 -14.07 23.43
C ARG A 72 -5.08 -12.67 23.60
N ALA A 73 -4.80 -11.81 22.63
CA ALA A 73 -5.34 -10.46 22.56
C ALA A 73 -6.01 -10.24 21.20
N ALA A 74 -6.85 -9.20 21.11
CA ALA A 74 -7.31 -8.73 19.80
C ALA A 74 -6.08 -8.26 19.00
N ILE A 75 -5.98 -8.74 17.76
CA ILE A 75 -4.94 -8.30 16.84
C ILE A 75 -5.37 -6.93 16.31
N PRO A 76 -4.55 -5.88 16.46
CA PRO A 76 -4.87 -4.58 15.88
C PRO A 76 -4.85 -4.70 14.36
N THR A 77 -5.99 -4.42 13.72
CA THR A 77 -6.12 -4.31 12.27
C THR A 77 -5.88 -2.87 11.84
N ASN A 78 -4.69 -2.36 12.17
CA ASN A 78 -4.31 -1.00 11.80
C ASN A 78 -4.23 -0.92 10.27
N SER A 79 -4.83 0.12 9.72
CA SER A 79 -4.84 0.44 8.30
C SER A 79 -3.61 1.23 7.83
N ILE A 80 -3.02 2.02 8.72
CA ILE A 80 -1.73 2.65 8.47
C ILE A 80 -0.65 1.63 8.83
N SER A 81 0.04 1.11 7.82
CA SER A 81 1.08 0.11 8.04
C SER A 81 2.38 0.75 8.51
N ASN A 82 2.69 1.97 8.05
CA ASN A 82 3.93 2.65 8.35
C ASN A 82 3.76 4.18 8.30
N MET A 83 4.46 4.88 9.19
CA MET A 83 4.59 6.32 9.23
C MET A 83 6.01 6.71 9.68
N LEU A 84 6.67 7.62 8.97
CA LEU A 84 8.00 8.13 9.34
C LEU A 84 8.34 9.44 8.62
N MET A 85 9.40 10.11 9.07
CA MET A 85 10.08 11.16 8.32
C MET A 85 11.07 10.53 7.32
N LEU A 86 10.82 10.66 6.01
CA LEU A 86 11.72 10.17 4.95
C LEU A 86 13.02 10.96 4.91
N ARG A 87 12.89 12.27 5.09
CA ARG A 87 13.95 13.28 5.10
C ARG A 87 13.52 14.40 6.05
N PRO A 88 14.43 15.28 6.50
CA PRO A 88 14.03 16.48 7.22
C PRO A 88 12.92 17.22 6.47
N GLY A 89 11.80 17.46 7.16
CA GLY A 89 10.62 18.14 6.59
C GLY A 89 9.70 17.30 5.69
N ILE A 90 10.02 16.04 5.37
CA ILE A 90 9.19 15.20 4.48
C ILE A 90 8.67 13.99 5.23
N GLY A 91 7.37 14.01 5.52
CA GLY A 91 6.64 12.89 6.12
C GLY A 91 6.18 11.88 5.08
N TYR A 92 6.01 10.64 5.53
CA TYR A 92 5.48 9.53 4.75
C TYR A 92 4.46 8.78 5.57
N ILE A 93 3.34 8.44 4.93
CA ILE A 93 2.28 7.61 5.49
C ILE A 93 1.89 6.58 4.45
N ARG A 94 1.85 5.30 4.85
CA ARG A 94 1.33 4.20 4.03
C ARG A 94 0.02 3.68 4.57
N ILE A 95 -1.03 3.77 3.76
CA ILE A 95 -2.34 3.18 4.05
C ILE A 95 -2.44 1.88 3.24
N LYS A 96 -2.50 0.72 3.90
CA LYS A 96 -2.56 -0.59 3.21
C LYS A 96 -3.98 -1.06 2.90
N ASP A 97 -4.98 -0.58 3.63
CA ASP A 97 -6.40 -0.86 3.44
C ASP A 97 -7.26 0.25 4.09
N PHE A 98 -8.52 0.39 3.71
CA PHE A 98 -9.44 1.38 4.29
C PHE A 98 -10.43 0.69 5.24
N THR A 99 -10.23 0.88 6.54
CA THR A 99 -11.01 0.29 7.62
C THR A 99 -11.75 1.36 8.42
N ALA A 100 -12.55 0.94 9.41
CA ALA A 100 -13.26 1.87 10.29
C ALA A 100 -12.32 2.72 11.16
N THR A 101 -11.05 2.34 11.32
CA THR A 101 -10.07 3.05 12.16
C THR A 101 -9.16 3.99 11.36
N THR A 102 -9.18 3.95 10.03
CA THR A 102 -8.23 4.67 9.16
C THR A 102 -8.19 6.16 9.38
N VAL A 103 -9.35 6.80 9.53
CA VAL A 103 -9.42 8.26 9.70
C VAL A 103 -8.71 8.68 10.99
N ARG A 104 -9.00 8.01 12.11
CA ARG A 104 -8.36 8.27 13.40
C ARG A 104 -6.85 7.96 13.38
N GLU A 105 -6.47 6.87 12.73
CA GLU A 105 -5.05 6.53 12.57
C GLU A 105 -4.31 7.60 11.75
N LEU A 106 -4.96 8.17 10.73
CA LEU A 106 -4.41 9.26 9.92
C LEU A 106 -4.25 10.54 10.73
N ASP A 107 -5.24 10.90 11.56
CA ASP A 107 -5.12 12.02 12.52
C ASP A 107 -3.87 11.83 13.40
N ASP A 108 -3.75 10.66 14.06
CA ASP A 108 -2.61 10.31 14.93
C ASP A 108 -1.26 10.38 14.19
N ALA A 109 -1.23 9.93 12.92
CA ALA A 109 -0.03 9.92 12.09
C ALA A 109 0.39 11.33 11.67
N ILE A 110 -0.57 12.15 11.24
CA ILE A 110 -0.32 13.54 10.84
C ILE A 110 0.18 14.35 12.04
N ASP A 111 -0.43 14.21 13.21
CA ASP A 111 -0.03 14.95 14.40
C ASP A 111 1.40 14.60 14.85
N LYS A 112 1.74 13.31 14.83
CA LYS A 112 3.11 12.85 15.13
C LYS A 112 4.13 13.38 14.13
N LEU A 113 3.81 13.36 12.84
CA LEU A 113 4.71 13.87 11.80
C LEU A 113 4.85 15.40 11.87
N LYS A 114 3.76 16.13 12.12
CA LYS A 114 3.80 17.59 12.36
C LYS A 114 4.69 17.92 13.56
N ALA A 115 4.57 17.18 14.66
CA ALA A 115 5.43 17.36 15.84
C ALA A 115 6.92 17.09 15.54
N GLN A 116 7.21 16.26 14.53
CA GLN A 116 8.56 16.00 14.03
C GLN A 116 9.02 17.00 12.94
N GLY A 117 8.22 18.03 12.64
CA GLY A 117 8.57 19.08 11.69
C GLY A 117 8.22 18.77 10.23
N MET A 118 7.22 17.91 9.98
CA MET A 118 6.71 17.66 8.62
C MET A 118 6.20 18.93 7.94
N GLN A 119 6.69 19.18 6.74
CA GLN A 119 6.32 20.29 5.85
C GLN A 119 5.82 19.83 4.48
N LYS A 120 5.96 18.54 4.16
CA LYS A 120 5.55 17.88 2.91
C LYS A 120 5.13 16.46 3.23
N LEU A 121 4.16 15.91 2.50
CA LEU A 121 3.65 14.55 2.74
C LEU A 121 3.68 13.70 1.47
N VAL A 122 4.25 12.50 1.58
CA VAL A 122 4.03 11.40 0.64
C VAL A 122 2.95 10.48 1.23
N LEU A 123 1.83 10.31 0.51
CA LEU A 123 0.76 9.37 0.85
C LEU A 123 0.87 8.15 -0.06
N ASP A 124 1.33 7.02 0.46
CA ASP A 124 1.54 5.78 -0.30
C ASP A 124 0.31 4.88 -0.20
N LEU A 125 -0.38 4.70 -1.33
CA LEU A 125 -1.54 3.83 -1.51
C LEU A 125 -1.21 2.58 -2.36
N ARG A 126 0.07 2.33 -2.66
CA ARG A 126 0.48 1.19 -3.49
C ARG A 126 0.08 -0.12 -2.84
N GLY A 127 -0.54 -1.01 -3.63
CA GLY A 127 -1.02 -2.32 -3.17
C GLY A 127 -2.25 -2.25 -2.25
N ASN A 128 -2.89 -1.09 -2.10
CA ASN A 128 -4.08 -0.95 -1.28
C ASN A 128 -5.36 -1.24 -2.12
N PRO A 129 -6.06 -2.37 -1.88
CA PRO A 129 -7.22 -2.80 -2.67
C PRO A 129 -8.49 -1.97 -2.38
N GLY A 130 -8.40 -0.97 -1.50
CA GLY A 130 -9.48 -0.11 -1.08
C GLY A 130 -10.05 -0.53 0.27
N GLY A 131 -11.37 -0.47 0.41
CA GLY A 131 -12.08 -0.74 1.66
C GLY A 131 -13.31 0.13 1.80
N LEU A 132 -13.58 0.63 3.00
CA LEU A 132 -14.78 1.40 3.30
C LEU A 132 -14.79 2.75 2.57
N LEU A 133 -15.90 3.06 1.91
CA LEU A 133 -16.13 4.34 1.23
C LEU A 133 -16.03 5.53 2.20
N ASP A 134 -16.66 5.42 3.37
CA ASP A 134 -16.64 6.48 4.39
C ASP A 134 -15.22 6.78 4.89
N ALA A 135 -14.36 5.76 4.97
CA ALA A 135 -12.96 5.95 5.31
C ALA A 135 -12.21 6.69 4.19
N ALA A 136 -12.50 6.40 2.91
CA ALA A 136 -11.95 7.15 1.78
C ALA A 136 -12.36 8.62 1.83
N VAL A 137 -13.64 8.89 2.12
CA VAL A 137 -14.18 10.25 2.29
C VAL A 137 -13.48 10.98 3.43
N GLY A 138 -13.34 10.33 4.60
CA GLY A 138 -12.64 10.92 5.75
C GLY A 138 -11.15 11.17 5.48
N VAL A 139 -10.47 10.29 4.75
CA VAL A 139 -9.08 10.51 4.32
C VAL A 139 -8.99 11.70 3.36
N ALA A 140 -9.88 11.81 2.38
CA ALA A 140 -9.90 12.94 1.45
C ALA A 140 -10.22 14.29 2.15
N ASP A 141 -11.06 14.27 3.18
CA ASP A 141 -11.40 15.46 4.00
C ASP A 141 -10.19 16.12 4.65
N HIS A 142 -9.12 15.36 4.92
CA HIS A 142 -7.89 15.94 5.46
C HIS A 142 -7.17 16.86 4.47
N PHE A 143 -7.42 16.71 3.17
CA PHE A 143 -6.66 17.38 2.13
C PHE A 143 -7.47 18.43 1.37
N LEU A 144 -8.79 18.30 1.36
CA LEU A 144 -9.70 19.15 0.58
C LEU A 144 -10.37 20.23 1.44
N ASP A 145 -10.78 21.31 0.79
CA ASP A 145 -11.60 22.35 1.40
C ASP A 145 -13.03 21.84 1.62
N LYS A 146 -13.67 22.29 2.71
CA LYS A 146 -15.05 21.93 3.04
C LYS A 146 -15.98 22.20 1.84
N GLY A 147 -16.78 21.20 1.49
CA GLY A 147 -17.74 21.25 0.40
C GLY A 147 -17.19 20.86 -0.98
N GLN A 148 -15.88 20.67 -1.13
CA GLN A 148 -15.33 20.09 -2.37
C GLN A 148 -15.85 18.67 -2.58
N MET A 149 -16.15 18.32 -3.83
CA MET A 149 -16.60 16.97 -4.20
C MET A 149 -15.46 15.96 -3.97
N ILE A 150 -15.75 14.82 -3.37
CA ILE A 150 -14.78 13.72 -3.26
C ILE A 150 -15.10 12.68 -4.32
N VAL A 151 -16.36 12.27 -4.38
CA VAL A 151 -16.84 11.23 -5.27
C VAL A 151 -18.35 11.33 -5.37
N TYR A 152 -18.93 10.94 -6.50
CA TYR A 152 -20.36 10.72 -6.57
C TYR A 152 -20.70 9.41 -7.27
N THR A 153 -21.86 8.85 -6.96
CA THR A 153 -22.35 7.60 -7.52
C THR A 153 -23.51 7.82 -8.49
N LYS A 154 -23.59 6.97 -9.51
CA LYS A 154 -24.76 6.84 -10.38
C LYS A 154 -25.09 5.36 -10.49
N GLY A 155 -26.31 5.00 -10.11
CA GLY A 155 -26.85 3.67 -10.26
C GLY A 155 -28.25 3.70 -10.86
N ARG A 156 -28.92 2.55 -10.86
CA ARG A 156 -30.22 2.37 -11.53
C ARG A 156 -31.37 3.07 -10.81
N THR A 157 -31.30 3.22 -9.49
CA THR A 157 -32.35 3.83 -8.66
C THR A 157 -31.91 5.19 -8.12
N PRO A 158 -32.84 6.11 -7.80
CA PRO A 158 -32.49 7.39 -7.19
C PRO A 158 -31.60 7.25 -5.95
N ASP A 159 -31.91 6.29 -5.07
CA ASP A 159 -31.19 6.04 -3.82
C ASP A 159 -29.74 5.56 -4.03
N SER A 160 -29.45 5.00 -5.21
CA SER A 160 -28.12 4.52 -5.59
C SER A 160 -27.19 5.63 -6.09
N ALA A 161 -27.70 6.86 -6.19
CA ALA A 161 -26.97 8.01 -6.70
C ALA A 161 -26.79 9.06 -5.60
N GLN A 162 -25.58 9.16 -5.07
CA GLN A 162 -25.23 10.02 -3.94
C GLN A 162 -23.97 10.81 -4.23
N ASP A 163 -23.92 12.03 -3.69
CA ASP A 163 -22.78 12.93 -3.81
C ASP A 163 -22.08 12.96 -2.44
N TYR A 164 -20.76 12.74 -2.42
CA TYR A 164 -19.94 12.77 -1.23
C TYR A 164 -18.99 13.96 -1.33
N THR A 165 -19.14 14.91 -0.42
CA THR A 165 -18.30 16.11 -0.34
C THR A 165 -17.47 16.11 0.94
N ALA A 166 -16.37 16.86 0.95
CA ALA A 166 -15.52 17.05 2.12
C ALA A 166 -16.33 17.73 3.25
N PRO A 167 -16.60 17.02 4.36
CA PRO A 167 -17.44 17.57 5.42
C PRO A 167 -16.77 18.70 6.22
N GLY A 168 -15.44 18.86 6.15
CA GLY A 168 -14.67 19.81 6.93
C GLY A 168 -14.61 19.45 8.41
N LYS A 169 -14.51 18.15 8.72
CA LYS A 169 -14.40 17.64 10.10
C LYS A 169 -12.96 17.68 10.61
N HIS A 170 -11.99 17.64 9.71
CA HIS A 170 -10.57 17.67 10.03
C HIS A 170 -9.96 19.04 9.68
N GLN A 171 -8.93 19.45 10.42
CA GLN A 171 -8.14 20.60 10.00
C GLN A 171 -7.44 20.23 8.69
N LYS A 172 -7.78 20.93 7.61
CA LYS A 172 -7.13 20.74 6.31
C LYS A 172 -5.62 20.82 6.48
N LEU A 173 -4.94 19.75 6.10
CA LEU A 173 -3.50 19.66 6.08
C LEU A 173 -3.02 20.44 4.86
N ASP A 174 -2.45 21.62 5.07
CA ASP A 174 -2.01 22.53 3.99
C ASP A 174 -0.50 22.46 3.75
N VAL A 175 -0.04 21.27 3.33
CA VAL A 175 1.34 21.03 2.88
C VAL A 175 1.38 20.45 1.46
N PRO A 176 2.48 20.60 0.69
CA PRO A 176 2.66 19.89 -0.56
C PRO A 176 2.44 18.38 -0.38
N LEU A 177 1.64 17.80 -1.27
CA LEU A 177 1.17 16.42 -1.21
C LEU A 177 1.49 15.68 -2.50
N VAL A 178 2.06 14.49 -2.36
CA VAL A 178 2.23 13.55 -3.46
C VAL A 178 1.62 12.21 -3.06
N VAL A 179 0.72 11.68 -3.89
CA VAL A 179 0.07 10.38 -3.70
C VAL A 179 0.75 9.36 -4.60
N VAL A 180 1.15 8.22 -4.03
CA VAL A 180 1.80 7.15 -4.80
C VAL A 180 0.82 5.99 -4.98
N VAL A 181 0.61 5.57 -6.23
CA VAL A 181 -0.31 4.49 -6.60
C VAL A 181 0.39 3.48 -7.51
N ASN A 182 -0.17 2.27 -7.57
CA ASN A 182 0.24 1.25 -8.53
C ASN A 182 -0.94 0.38 -8.93
N ARG A 183 -0.66 -0.66 -9.72
CA ARG A 183 -1.65 -1.62 -10.22
C ARG A 183 -2.52 -2.28 -9.15
N GLY A 184 -2.02 -2.42 -7.92
CA GLY A 184 -2.76 -2.95 -6.77
C GLY A 184 -3.58 -1.93 -6.00
N SER A 185 -3.54 -0.65 -6.38
CA SER A 185 -4.35 0.42 -5.79
C SER A 185 -5.76 0.36 -6.40
N ALA A 186 -6.81 0.17 -5.58
CA ALA A 186 -8.17 0.00 -6.10
C ALA A 186 -9.24 0.69 -5.22
N SER A 187 -10.40 0.96 -5.80
CA SER A 187 -11.63 1.39 -5.10
C SER A 187 -11.40 2.62 -4.20
N ALA A 188 -11.48 2.50 -2.86
CA ALA A 188 -11.26 3.61 -1.94
C ALA A 188 -9.92 4.36 -2.18
N SER A 189 -8.84 3.63 -2.52
CA SER A 189 -7.56 4.24 -2.89
C SER A 189 -7.68 5.15 -4.12
N GLU A 190 -8.48 4.72 -5.10
CA GLU A 190 -8.71 5.45 -6.35
C GLU A 190 -9.65 6.65 -6.15
N ILE A 191 -10.57 6.56 -5.19
CA ILE A 191 -11.40 7.69 -4.76
C ILE A 191 -10.51 8.80 -4.17
N VAL A 192 -9.62 8.44 -3.23
CA VAL A 192 -8.69 9.40 -2.61
C VAL A 192 -7.75 10.00 -3.65
N ALA A 193 -7.08 9.17 -4.45
CA ALA A 193 -6.16 9.63 -5.48
C ALA A 193 -6.88 10.49 -6.55
N GLY A 194 -8.07 10.06 -6.99
CA GLY A 194 -8.87 10.80 -7.97
C GLY A 194 -9.36 12.14 -7.47
N ALA A 195 -9.83 12.24 -6.21
CA ALA A 195 -10.26 13.49 -5.63
C ALA A 195 -9.09 14.48 -5.47
N ILE A 196 -7.92 14.00 -5.03
CA ILE A 196 -6.71 14.82 -4.90
C ILE A 196 -6.23 15.31 -6.27
N GLN A 197 -6.24 14.44 -7.29
CA GLN A 197 -5.81 14.77 -8.65
C GLN A 197 -6.76 15.76 -9.32
N ASP A 198 -8.06 15.52 -9.25
CA ASP A 198 -9.08 16.33 -9.93
C ASP A 198 -9.18 17.75 -9.34
N HIS A 199 -8.98 17.89 -8.03
CA HIS A 199 -8.93 19.19 -7.36
C HIS A 199 -7.56 19.88 -7.40
N ASP A 200 -6.60 19.29 -8.11
CA ASP A 200 -5.23 19.80 -8.21
C ASP A 200 -4.60 20.05 -6.83
N ARG A 201 -4.99 19.23 -5.84
CA ARG A 201 -4.52 19.35 -4.46
C ARG A 201 -3.12 18.75 -4.30
N GLY A 202 -2.77 17.76 -5.11
CA GLY A 202 -1.47 17.12 -5.10
C GLY A 202 -1.24 16.37 -6.41
N LEU A 203 -0.02 15.84 -6.57
CA LEU A 203 0.32 15.01 -7.73
C LEU A 203 0.17 13.53 -7.41
N VAL A 204 -0.28 12.76 -8.40
CA VAL A 204 -0.31 11.30 -8.37
C VAL A 204 0.90 10.75 -9.14
N VAL A 205 1.65 9.85 -8.52
CA VAL A 205 2.90 9.26 -9.06
C VAL A 205 2.81 7.74 -9.03
N GLY A 206 3.38 7.07 -10.02
CA GLY A 206 3.55 5.61 -10.01
C GLY A 206 3.01 4.94 -11.27
N GLU A 207 2.18 3.92 -11.10
CA GLU A 207 1.56 3.17 -12.21
C GLU A 207 0.05 3.35 -12.20
N THR A 208 -0.60 3.17 -13.36
CA THR A 208 -2.06 3.18 -13.44
C THR A 208 -2.67 2.23 -12.42
N SER A 209 -3.65 2.73 -11.66
CA SER A 209 -4.34 1.96 -10.63
C SER A 209 -5.27 0.88 -11.24
N TRP A 210 -5.87 0.04 -10.40
CA TRP A 210 -6.64 -1.12 -10.84
C TRP A 210 -7.85 -0.81 -11.74
N GLY A 211 -8.54 0.31 -11.54
CA GLY A 211 -9.75 0.66 -12.28
C GLY A 211 -11.01 0.00 -11.76
N LYS A 212 -11.23 -0.02 -10.44
CA LYS A 212 -12.50 -0.47 -9.84
C LYS A 212 -13.37 0.75 -9.53
N GLY A 213 -14.16 1.17 -10.52
CA GLY A 213 -15.15 2.24 -10.49
C GLY A 213 -16.56 1.82 -10.03
N LEU A 214 -16.68 0.73 -9.25
CA LEU A 214 -17.96 0.13 -8.84
C LEU A 214 -18.18 0.25 -7.34
N VAL A 215 -19.44 0.47 -6.95
CA VAL A 215 -19.91 0.42 -5.56
C VAL A 215 -20.77 -0.83 -5.37
N GLN A 216 -20.43 -1.59 -4.34
CA GLN A 216 -21.14 -2.81 -3.96
C GLN A 216 -21.91 -2.57 -2.67
N SER A 217 -23.19 -2.97 -2.66
CA SER A 217 -24.00 -3.02 -1.45
C SER A 217 -24.03 -4.47 -0.94
N VAL A 218 -23.91 -4.65 0.37
CA VAL A 218 -24.00 -5.96 1.02
C VAL A 218 -25.40 -6.16 1.56
N TYR A 219 -26.08 -7.21 1.08
CA TYR A 219 -27.41 -7.60 1.53
C TYR A 219 -27.29 -8.85 2.39
N THR A 220 -27.74 -8.76 3.65
CA THR A 220 -27.83 -9.92 4.52
C THR A 220 -28.94 -10.84 4.04
N LEU A 221 -28.64 -12.13 3.89
CA LEU A 221 -29.58 -13.17 3.50
C LEU A 221 -29.90 -14.08 4.68
N GLN A 222 -30.87 -14.98 4.49
CA GLN A 222 -31.17 -16.02 5.48
C GLN A 222 -29.96 -16.94 5.72
N TYR A 223 -29.94 -17.60 6.88
CA TYR A 223 -28.91 -18.56 7.28
C TYR A 223 -27.49 -17.99 7.38
N GLY A 224 -27.34 -16.67 7.58
CA GLY A 224 -26.04 -16.03 7.74
C GLY A 224 -25.26 -15.82 6.43
N ALA A 225 -25.90 -16.05 5.27
CA ALA A 225 -25.32 -15.72 3.98
C ALA A 225 -25.37 -14.21 3.70
N GLY A 226 -24.55 -13.73 2.78
CA GLY A 226 -24.55 -12.34 2.32
C GLY A 226 -24.38 -12.25 0.80
N LEU A 227 -25.04 -11.28 0.18
CA LEU A 227 -24.90 -10.96 -1.24
C LEU A 227 -24.21 -9.59 -1.38
N ALA A 228 -23.01 -9.59 -1.96
CA ALA A 228 -22.36 -8.35 -2.40
C ALA A 228 -22.78 -8.06 -3.84
N LEU A 229 -23.68 -7.10 -4.04
CA LEU A 229 -24.22 -6.73 -5.36
C LEU A 229 -23.73 -5.35 -5.78
N THR A 230 -23.19 -5.24 -6.99
CA THR A 230 -22.87 -3.94 -7.60
C THR A 230 -24.15 -3.17 -7.88
N THR A 231 -24.32 -2.04 -7.19
CA THR A 231 -25.53 -1.20 -7.29
C THR A 231 -25.29 0.09 -8.06
N SER A 232 -24.05 0.57 -8.07
CA SER A 232 -23.70 1.85 -8.67
C SER A 232 -22.31 1.83 -9.29
N LYS A 233 -22.10 2.76 -10.22
CA LYS A 233 -20.77 3.22 -10.63
C LYS A 233 -20.43 4.47 -9.84
N TYR A 234 -19.17 4.69 -9.50
CA TYR A 234 -18.71 5.98 -8.98
C TYR A 234 -17.92 6.76 -10.02
N TYR A 235 -17.82 8.05 -9.78
CA TYR A 235 -17.20 9.04 -10.63
C TYR A 235 -16.42 10.01 -9.75
N THR A 236 -15.25 10.42 -10.21
CA THR A 236 -14.42 11.41 -9.54
C THR A 236 -14.99 12.83 -9.73
N PRO A 237 -14.44 13.87 -9.07
CA PRO A 237 -14.95 15.25 -9.18
C PRO A 237 -15.05 15.77 -10.62
N SER A 238 -14.06 15.50 -11.47
CA SER A 238 -14.09 15.89 -12.90
C SER A 238 -15.12 15.12 -13.74
N GLY A 239 -15.86 14.18 -13.14
CA GLY A 239 -16.91 13.40 -13.77
C GLY A 239 -16.43 12.16 -14.53
N ARG A 240 -15.17 11.76 -14.36
CA ARG A 240 -14.62 10.57 -15.00
C ARG A 240 -15.02 9.31 -14.25
N ASN A 241 -15.56 8.35 -14.99
CA ASN A 241 -15.67 6.98 -14.52
C ASN A 241 -14.35 6.26 -14.83
N ILE A 242 -13.71 5.70 -13.80
CA ILE A 242 -12.40 5.07 -13.93
C ILE A 242 -12.48 3.54 -14.09
N GLN A 243 -13.68 2.98 -14.22
CA GLN A 243 -13.86 1.53 -14.34
C GLN A 243 -13.10 1.01 -15.56
N ARG A 244 -12.18 0.07 -15.33
CA ARG A 244 -11.55 -0.70 -16.41
C ARG A 244 -12.58 -1.60 -17.07
N ASP A 245 -12.41 -1.88 -18.35
CA ASP A 245 -13.22 -2.88 -19.02
C ASP A 245 -13.13 -4.23 -18.30
N TYR A 246 -14.28 -4.84 -18.10
CA TYR A 246 -14.48 -6.13 -17.43
C TYR A 246 -15.36 -7.06 -18.27
N SER A 247 -15.48 -6.78 -19.58
CA SER A 247 -16.19 -7.61 -20.56
C SER A 247 -15.62 -9.03 -20.62
N SER A 248 -14.31 -9.17 -20.46
CA SER A 248 -13.60 -10.42 -20.31
C SER A 248 -13.11 -10.57 -18.86
N PHE A 249 -13.57 -11.62 -18.19
CA PHE A 249 -13.11 -11.94 -16.84
C PHE A 249 -11.61 -12.22 -16.82
N TYR A 250 -11.11 -12.93 -17.83
CA TYR A 250 -9.69 -13.26 -17.94
C TYR A 250 -8.84 -12.00 -18.09
N ASP A 251 -9.20 -11.11 -19.02
CA ASP A 251 -8.42 -9.88 -19.25
C ASP A 251 -8.50 -8.92 -18.07
N TYR A 252 -9.62 -8.91 -17.34
CA TYR A 252 -9.77 -8.08 -16.15
C TYR A 252 -8.84 -8.48 -15.00
N TYR A 253 -8.58 -9.78 -14.80
CA TYR A 253 -7.83 -10.30 -13.66
C TYR A 253 -6.41 -10.75 -13.96
N VAL A 254 -6.13 -11.23 -15.17
CA VAL A 254 -4.90 -11.99 -15.47
C VAL A 254 -3.96 -11.22 -16.37
N ALA A 255 -4.49 -10.50 -17.35
CA ALA A 255 -3.69 -10.07 -18.48
C ALA A 255 -3.50 -8.54 -18.47
N ASP A 256 -2.33 -8.10 -18.00
CA ASP A 256 -1.86 -6.73 -18.25
C ASP A 256 -1.43 -6.54 -19.72
N GLU A 257 -1.06 -7.63 -20.39
CA GLU A 257 -0.70 -7.69 -21.81
C GLU A 257 -1.39 -8.89 -22.48
N ASN A 258 -1.80 -8.75 -23.75
CA ASN A 258 -2.32 -9.85 -24.57
C ASN A 258 -1.20 -10.85 -24.96
N GLU A 259 -1.55 -11.94 -25.65
CA GLU A 259 -0.59 -12.95 -26.12
C GLU A 259 0.53 -12.37 -27.02
N GLU A 260 0.35 -11.17 -27.55
CA GLU A 260 1.32 -10.43 -28.39
C GLU A 260 2.19 -9.44 -27.59
N GLY A 261 2.05 -9.38 -26.25
CA GLY A 261 2.79 -8.46 -25.38
C GLY A 261 2.30 -7.00 -25.46
N GLN A 262 1.11 -6.76 -26.01
CA GLN A 262 0.50 -5.42 -26.03
C GLN A 262 -0.38 -5.25 -24.81
N ALA A 263 -0.31 -4.09 -24.15
CA ALA A 263 -1.15 -3.79 -23.01
C ALA A 263 -2.64 -4.01 -23.33
N ASN A 264 -3.36 -4.76 -22.50
CA ASN A 264 -4.82 -4.96 -22.62
C ASN A 264 -5.63 -3.70 -22.26
N GLU A 265 -4.94 -2.58 -22.06
CA GLU A 265 -5.54 -1.30 -21.75
C GLU A 265 -5.74 -0.46 -23.00
N ILE A 266 -6.90 0.20 -23.08
CA ILE A 266 -7.15 1.25 -24.08
C ILE A 266 -6.01 2.28 -24.00
N PRO A 267 -5.29 2.56 -25.11
CA PRO A 267 -4.22 3.55 -25.12
C PRO A 267 -4.72 4.91 -24.64
N LEU A 268 -3.88 5.68 -23.93
CA LEU A 268 -4.29 6.97 -23.35
C LEU A 268 -4.89 7.94 -24.38
N LYS A 269 -4.40 7.92 -25.62
CA LYS A 269 -4.91 8.71 -26.75
C LYS A 269 -6.39 8.42 -27.08
N ASP A 270 -6.84 7.20 -26.80
CA ASP A 270 -8.18 6.71 -27.13
C ASP A 270 -9.11 6.73 -25.90
N ARG A 271 -8.59 7.07 -24.72
CA ARG A 271 -9.39 7.24 -23.50
C ARG A 271 -10.13 8.57 -23.49
N LYS A 272 -11.33 8.56 -22.92
CA LYS A 272 -12.12 9.79 -22.73
C LYS A 272 -11.38 10.75 -21.81
N GLN A 273 -11.17 11.98 -22.29
CA GLN A 273 -10.49 13.05 -21.57
C GLN A 273 -11.48 13.89 -20.75
N PHE A 274 -10.99 14.36 -19.60
CA PHE A 274 -11.67 15.23 -18.65
C PHE A 274 -10.69 16.30 -18.16
N LYS A 275 -11.16 17.23 -17.35
CA LYS A 275 -10.39 18.40 -16.89
C LYS A 275 -10.42 18.52 -15.38
N THR A 276 -9.26 18.73 -14.78
CA THR A 276 -9.11 19.10 -13.36
C THR A 276 -9.56 20.55 -13.13
N ASP A 277 -9.61 21.01 -11.88
CA ASP A 277 -9.98 22.39 -11.51
C ASP A 277 -9.14 23.46 -12.25
N THR A 278 -7.85 23.19 -12.49
CA THR A 278 -6.92 24.07 -13.23
C THR A 278 -6.84 23.76 -14.73
N GLY A 279 -7.64 22.82 -15.24
CA GLY A 279 -7.72 22.49 -16.66
C GLY A 279 -6.70 21.47 -17.19
N ARG A 280 -5.99 20.76 -16.30
CA ARG A 280 -5.11 19.64 -16.71
C ARG A 280 -5.94 18.50 -17.26
N VAL A 281 -5.39 17.78 -18.24
CA VAL A 281 -6.07 16.62 -18.84
C VAL A 281 -5.94 15.44 -17.88
N VAL A 282 -7.08 14.83 -17.55
CA VAL A 282 -7.16 13.55 -16.84
C VAL A 282 -8.05 12.59 -17.61
N TYR A 283 -7.86 11.29 -17.41
CA TYR A 283 -8.48 10.24 -18.24
C TYR A 283 -9.49 9.42 -17.43
N GLY A 284 -10.61 9.09 -18.07
CA GLY A 284 -11.53 8.06 -17.60
C GLY A 284 -11.19 6.68 -18.20
N GLY A 285 -11.69 5.63 -17.57
CA GLY A 285 -11.46 4.24 -17.93
C GLY A 285 -10.06 3.73 -17.53
N GLY A 286 -10.01 2.52 -17.00
CA GLY A 286 -8.76 1.80 -16.76
C GLY A 286 -8.00 2.14 -15.47
N GLY A 287 -8.60 2.91 -14.55
CA GLY A 287 -7.96 3.37 -13.31
C GLY A 287 -7.59 4.86 -13.31
N ILE A 288 -7.08 5.31 -12.18
CA ILE A 288 -6.37 6.58 -12.03
C ILE A 288 -5.04 6.45 -12.76
N THR A 289 -4.91 7.18 -13.86
CA THR A 289 -3.63 7.41 -14.53
C THR A 289 -2.84 8.45 -13.73
N PRO A 290 -1.62 8.12 -13.23
CA PRO A 290 -0.73 9.06 -12.56
C PRO A 290 -0.42 10.29 -13.42
N ASP A 291 -0.21 11.43 -12.75
CA ASP A 291 0.36 12.63 -13.37
C ASP A 291 1.80 12.39 -13.82
N VAL A 292 2.51 11.54 -13.08
CA VAL A 292 3.90 11.15 -13.36
C VAL A 292 4.01 9.63 -13.33
N MET A 293 4.09 9.04 -14.51
CA MET A 293 4.28 7.60 -14.67
C MET A 293 5.72 7.19 -14.32
N VAL A 294 5.86 6.25 -13.40
CA VAL A 294 7.13 5.64 -13.01
C VAL A 294 6.89 4.20 -12.59
N LYS A 295 7.53 3.27 -13.31
CA LYS A 295 7.50 1.84 -13.01
C LYS A 295 8.52 1.50 -11.91
N PRO A 296 8.31 0.42 -11.14
CA PRO A 296 9.36 -0.15 -10.31
C PRO A 296 10.57 -0.54 -11.18
N ALA A 297 11.77 -0.50 -10.60
CA ALA A 297 12.96 -0.97 -11.30
C ALA A 297 12.80 -2.45 -11.67
N PRO A 298 13.04 -2.85 -12.94
CA PRO A 298 12.92 -4.24 -13.34
C PRO A 298 14.00 -5.07 -12.65
N LEU A 299 13.60 -6.23 -12.12
CA LEU A 299 14.50 -7.21 -11.52
C LEU A 299 14.66 -8.40 -12.45
N THR A 300 15.84 -9.02 -12.47
CA THR A 300 16.04 -10.27 -13.22
C THR A 300 15.23 -11.42 -12.64
N ARG A 301 15.00 -12.46 -13.45
CA ARG A 301 14.36 -13.70 -13.00
C ARG A 301 15.07 -14.30 -11.78
N THR A 302 16.40 -14.24 -11.75
CA THR A 302 17.20 -14.73 -10.62
C THR A 302 16.88 -13.96 -9.34
N THR A 303 16.89 -12.63 -9.40
CA THR A 303 16.57 -11.79 -8.22
C THR A 303 15.14 -12.00 -7.74
N GLN A 304 14.19 -12.12 -8.67
CA GLN A 304 12.80 -12.45 -8.33
C GLN A 304 12.70 -13.84 -7.65
N LEU A 305 13.48 -14.82 -8.10
CA LEU A 305 13.53 -16.15 -7.47
C LEU A 305 14.10 -16.11 -6.05
N LEU A 306 15.16 -15.31 -5.82
CA LEU A 306 15.73 -15.06 -4.49
C LEU A 306 14.70 -14.45 -3.54
N GLU A 307 13.86 -13.54 -4.04
CA GLU A 307 12.80 -12.90 -3.25
C GLU A 307 11.65 -13.88 -2.95
N VAL A 308 11.07 -14.52 -3.98
CA VAL A 308 9.90 -15.41 -3.83
C VAL A 308 10.23 -16.64 -2.98
N ARG A 309 11.47 -17.14 -3.03
CA ARG A 309 11.94 -18.24 -2.17
C ARG A 309 12.48 -17.79 -0.81
N SER A 310 12.25 -16.53 -0.43
CA SER A 310 12.64 -15.97 0.87
C SER A 310 14.13 -16.11 1.19
N ALA A 311 15.00 -16.18 0.18
CA ALA A 311 16.44 -16.40 0.39
C ALA A 311 17.07 -15.26 1.19
N ILE A 312 16.71 -14.02 0.85
CA ILE A 312 17.20 -12.80 1.50
C ILE A 312 16.72 -12.75 2.97
N PHE A 313 15.45 -13.07 3.21
CA PHE A 313 14.87 -13.13 4.56
C PHE A 313 15.58 -14.17 5.43
N ASN A 314 15.69 -15.41 4.94
CA ASN A 314 16.31 -16.51 5.67
C ASN A 314 17.79 -16.22 5.96
N TYR A 315 18.52 -15.68 4.98
CA TYR A 315 19.89 -15.22 5.20
C TYR A 315 19.96 -14.13 6.27
N GLY A 316 19.06 -13.13 6.23
CA GLY A 316 19.02 -12.05 7.21
C GLY A 316 18.82 -12.53 8.64
N VAL A 317 17.93 -13.52 8.84
CA VAL A 317 17.71 -14.19 10.13
C VAL A 317 18.97 -14.92 10.60
N GLU A 318 19.58 -15.75 9.74
CA GLU A 318 20.79 -16.50 10.09
C GLU A 318 21.98 -15.58 10.39
N TYR A 319 22.14 -14.52 9.60
CA TYR A 319 23.18 -13.52 9.78
C TYR A 319 23.00 -12.80 11.12
N ALA A 320 21.78 -12.37 11.45
CA ALA A 320 21.49 -11.71 12.72
C ALA A 320 21.75 -12.61 13.93
N ALA A 321 21.45 -13.91 13.84
CA ALA A 321 21.73 -14.87 14.90
C ALA A 321 23.24 -15.06 15.16
N LYS A 322 24.07 -15.01 14.10
CA LYS A 322 25.54 -15.14 14.20
C LYS A 322 26.23 -13.86 14.66
N HIS A 323 25.55 -12.71 14.62
CA HIS A 323 26.11 -11.40 14.94
C HIS A 323 25.32 -10.70 16.07
N PRO A 324 25.51 -11.12 17.34
CA PRO A 324 24.75 -10.58 18.47
C PRO A 324 25.00 -9.09 18.73
N ASP A 325 26.09 -8.51 18.21
CA ASP A 325 26.48 -7.11 18.41
C ASP A 325 26.00 -6.15 17.30
N LEU A 326 25.15 -6.62 16.37
CA LEU A 326 24.59 -5.78 15.30
C LEU A 326 23.97 -4.47 15.80
N THR A 327 24.13 -3.41 15.02
CA THR A 327 23.49 -2.10 15.22
C THR A 327 22.53 -1.79 14.07
N LYS A 328 21.66 -0.78 14.26
CA LYS A 328 20.73 -0.32 13.21
C LYS A 328 21.45 0.32 12.02
N ASP A 329 22.68 0.78 12.22
CA ASP A 329 23.49 1.48 11.21
C ASP A 329 24.31 0.53 10.33
N LEU A 330 24.03 -0.78 10.37
CA LEU A 330 24.69 -1.80 9.55
C LEU A 330 24.82 -1.34 8.08
N ALA A 331 26.05 -1.38 7.56
CA ALA A 331 26.32 -1.27 6.14
C ALA A 331 26.51 -2.68 5.55
N VAL A 332 25.89 -2.93 4.40
CA VAL A 332 26.09 -4.19 3.67
C VAL A 332 27.45 -4.12 2.99
N SER A 333 28.42 -4.87 3.54
CA SER A 333 29.77 -4.95 3.00
C SER A 333 29.83 -5.92 1.81
N PRO A 334 30.87 -5.84 0.95
CA PRO A 334 31.09 -6.83 -0.10
C PRO A 334 31.10 -8.27 0.44
N GLN A 335 31.65 -8.49 1.64
CA GLN A 335 31.67 -9.80 2.29
C GLN A 335 30.25 -10.32 2.58
N ILE A 336 29.33 -9.47 3.04
CA ILE A 336 27.93 -9.89 3.29
C ILE A 336 27.27 -10.33 1.98
N VAL A 337 27.54 -9.64 0.88
CA VAL A 337 27.01 -10.00 -0.44
C VAL A 337 27.60 -11.33 -0.92
N GLU A 338 28.92 -11.53 -0.76
CA GLU A 338 29.61 -12.78 -1.08
C GLU A 338 29.13 -13.98 -0.25
N ASP A 339 28.88 -13.76 1.04
CA ASP A 339 28.30 -14.78 1.92
C ASP A 339 26.87 -15.12 1.50
N PHE A 340 26.09 -14.11 1.09
CA PHE A 340 24.73 -14.30 0.62
C PHE A 340 24.66 -15.09 -0.69
N GLU A 341 25.50 -14.80 -1.69
CA GLU A 341 25.49 -15.55 -2.95
C GLU A 341 25.82 -17.03 -2.73
N ARG A 342 26.80 -17.33 -1.87
CA ARG A 342 27.14 -18.72 -1.48
C ARG A 342 25.98 -19.37 -0.76
N TYR A 343 25.40 -18.68 0.21
CA TYR A 343 24.22 -19.17 0.93
C TYR A 343 23.07 -19.52 -0.01
N ALA A 344 22.73 -18.64 -0.95
CA ALA A 344 21.63 -18.86 -1.88
C ALA A 344 21.91 -20.02 -2.86
N ALA A 345 23.18 -20.19 -3.27
CA ALA A 345 23.61 -21.32 -4.08
C ALA A 345 23.58 -22.65 -3.30
N ASP A 346 24.10 -22.68 -2.07
CA ASP A 346 24.13 -23.85 -1.20
C ASP A 346 22.73 -24.34 -0.81
N LYS A 347 21.76 -23.41 -0.74
CA LYS A 347 20.33 -23.71 -0.51
C LYS A 347 19.58 -24.05 -1.79
N GLU A 348 20.27 -24.20 -2.92
CA GLU A 348 19.71 -24.54 -4.23
C GLU A 348 18.58 -23.59 -4.67
N ILE A 349 18.70 -22.31 -4.29
CA ILE A 349 17.71 -21.29 -4.69
C ILE A 349 17.90 -20.93 -6.15
N ALA A 350 19.15 -20.68 -6.56
CA ALA A 350 19.57 -20.43 -7.93
C ALA A 350 21.06 -20.81 -8.09
N PRO A 351 21.53 -21.12 -9.32
CA PRO A 351 22.95 -21.34 -9.59
C PRO A 351 23.81 -20.13 -9.21
N LEU A 352 25.01 -20.36 -8.69
CA LEU A 352 25.92 -19.28 -8.25
C LEU A 352 26.24 -18.29 -9.38
N ASP A 353 26.48 -18.78 -10.59
CA ASP A 353 26.79 -17.94 -11.76
C ASP A 353 25.61 -17.03 -12.14
N ASP A 354 24.37 -17.53 -12.04
CA ASP A 354 23.17 -16.73 -12.29
C ASP A 354 23.00 -15.62 -11.24
N ILE A 355 23.33 -15.92 -9.97
CA ILE A 355 23.29 -14.94 -8.87
C ILE A 355 24.32 -13.85 -9.10
N ARG A 356 25.55 -14.22 -9.48
CA ARG A 356 26.63 -13.26 -9.81
C ARG A 356 26.26 -12.39 -11.00
N GLN A 357 25.72 -12.99 -12.06
CA GLN A 357 25.23 -12.25 -13.22
C GLN A 357 24.11 -11.26 -12.86
N ALA A 358 23.24 -11.61 -11.90
CA ALA A 358 22.26 -10.67 -11.36
C ALA A 358 22.93 -9.53 -10.58
N LEU A 359 23.89 -9.83 -9.70
CA LEU A 359 24.63 -8.84 -8.90
C LEU A 359 25.52 -7.91 -9.74
N ASP A 360 25.91 -8.30 -10.95
CA ASP A 360 26.61 -7.42 -11.91
C ASP A 360 25.69 -6.33 -12.48
N LYS A 361 24.36 -6.51 -12.41
CA LYS A 361 23.39 -5.49 -12.83
C LYS A 361 23.15 -4.49 -11.69
N PRO A 362 23.38 -3.18 -11.92
CA PRO A 362 23.23 -2.17 -10.86
C PRO A 362 21.84 -2.14 -10.21
N THR A 363 20.78 -2.43 -10.97
CA THR A 363 19.39 -2.49 -10.48
C THR A 363 19.19 -3.58 -9.44
N ASP A 364 19.62 -4.79 -9.78
CA ASP A 364 19.50 -5.99 -8.96
C ASP A 364 20.43 -5.93 -7.76
N ARG A 365 21.68 -5.48 -7.95
CA ARG A 365 22.63 -5.25 -6.85
C ARG A 365 22.07 -4.31 -5.79
N ARG A 366 21.57 -3.15 -6.21
CA ARG A 366 20.99 -2.15 -5.31
C ARG A 366 19.76 -2.71 -4.58
N PHE A 367 18.94 -3.50 -5.27
CA PHE A 367 17.80 -4.17 -4.66
C PHE A 367 18.24 -5.19 -3.60
N ILE A 368 19.17 -6.09 -3.94
CA ILE A 368 19.64 -7.16 -3.05
C ILE A 368 20.33 -6.58 -1.82
N GLU A 369 21.26 -5.64 -1.98
CA GLU A 369 21.96 -5.01 -0.84
C GLU A 369 20.99 -4.32 0.12
N ARG A 370 20.03 -3.57 -0.42
CA ARG A 370 18.99 -2.94 0.38
C ARG A 370 18.12 -3.96 1.10
N ALA A 371 17.69 -5.00 0.39
CA ALA A 371 16.84 -6.04 0.95
C ALA A 371 17.60 -6.80 2.05
N LEU A 372 18.87 -7.15 1.84
CA LEU A 372 19.74 -7.74 2.86
C LEU A 372 19.82 -6.84 4.10
N LYS A 373 20.09 -5.54 3.93
CA LYS A 373 20.10 -4.59 5.05
C LYS A 373 18.78 -4.60 5.79
N ALA A 374 17.66 -4.53 5.07
CA ALA A 374 16.33 -4.49 5.66
C ALA A 374 16.00 -5.78 6.41
N GLU A 375 16.30 -6.96 5.86
CA GLU A 375 16.02 -8.25 6.51
C GLU A 375 16.92 -8.50 7.72
N ILE A 376 18.22 -8.17 7.64
CA ILE A 376 19.15 -8.30 8.78
C ILE A 376 18.72 -7.38 9.92
N VAL A 377 18.40 -6.12 9.63
CA VAL A 377 17.91 -5.17 10.65
C VAL A 377 16.56 -5.63 11.20
N ALA A 378 15.64 -6.09 10.35
CA ALA A 378 14.32 -6.55 10.78
C ALA A 378 14.40 -7.74 11.74
N ALA A 379 15.29 -8.69 11.46
CA ALA A 379 15.48 -9.88 12.27
C ALA A 379 15.84 -9.56 13.73
N LYS A 380 16.60 -8.48 13.96
CA LYS A 380 17.01 -8.06 15.31
C LYS A 380 16.15 -6.96 15.93
N PHE A 381 15.78 -5.95 15.14
CA PHE A 381 15.18 -4.70 15.62
C PHE A 381 13.71 -4.54 15.26
N GLY A 382 13.13 -5.48 14.52
CA GLY A 382 11.74 -5.44 14.07
C GLY A 382 11.56 -4.70 12.75
N PHE A 383 10.37 -4.88 12.16
CA PHE A 383 10.03 -4.39 10.82
C PHE A 383 10.05 -2.86 10.72
N ASP A 384 9.54 -2.16 11.73
CA ASP A 384 9.48 -0.69 11.70
C ASP A 384 10.87 -0.04 11.67
N ALA A 385 11.85 -0.67 12.32
CA ALA A 385 13.24 -0.21 12.28
C ALA A 385 13.90 -0.41 10.92
N SER A 386 13.45 -1.39 10.12
CA SER A 386 14.03 -1.68 8.80
C SER A 386 13.29 -0.98 7.66
N TYR A 387 12.07 -0.53 7.90
CA TYR A 387 11.21 0.07 6.89
C TYR A 387 11.83 1.27 6.15
N PRO A 388 12.55 2.21 6.79
CA PRO A 388 13.23 3.30 6.08
C PRO A 388 14.21 2.79 5.01
N PHE A 389 14.89 1.67 5.27
CA PHE A 389 15.81 1.07 4.29
C PHE A 389 15.07 0.48 3.11
N ARG A 390 13.86 -0.06 3.29
CA ARG A 390 13.05 -0.57 2.18
C ARG A 390 12.61 0.54 1.21
N LEU A 391 12.43 1.76 1.72
CA LEU A 391 12.06 2.93 0.92
C LEU A 391 13.26 3.57 0.18
N GLN A 392 14.49 3.34 0.63
CA GLN A 392 15.68 3.83 -0.07
C GLN A 392 15.80 3.15 -1.45
N GLY A 393 16.11 3.89 -2.52
CA GLY A 393 16.23 3.31 -3.86
C GLY A 393 14.90 2.83 -4.48
N ASP A 394 13.77 3.06 -3.82
CA ASP A 394 12.44 2.87 -4.42
C ASP A 394 12.22 3.98 -5.45
N THR A 395 12.22 3.60 -6.73
CA THR A 395 12.14 4.55 -7.86
C THR A 395 10.87 5.39 -7.84
N GLN A 396 9.76 4.86 -7.32
CA GLN A 396 8.49 5.57 -7.26
C GLN A 396 8.49 6.58 -6.10
N ILE A 397 9.08 6.21 -4.96
CA ILE A 397 9.27 7.13 -3.84
C ILE A 397 10.28 8.22 -4.19
N GLU A 398 11.42 7.89 -4.79
CA GLU A 398 12.39 8.88 -5.27
C GLU A 398 11.72 9.87 -6.23
N LYS A 399 10.93 9.37 -7.18
CA LYS A 399 10.20 10.25 -8.08
C LYS A 399 9.16 11.11 -7.35
N ALA A 400 8.48 10.57 -6.34
CA ALA A 400 7.56 11.34 -5.50
C ALA A 400 8.26 12.49 -4.77
N LEU A 401 9.51 12.27 -4.31
CA LEU A 401 10.31 13.32 -3.69
C LEU A 401 10.71 14.41 -4.68
N ASP A 402 11.05 14.04 -5.92
CA ASP A 402 11.50 14.97 -6.95
C ASP A 402 10.41 15.94 -7.42
N VAL A 403 9.14 15.52 -7.38
CA VAL A 403 8.01 16.30 -7.93
C VAL A 403 7.33 17.22 -6.92
N PHE A 404 7.83 17.31 -5.68
CA PHE A 404 7.28 18.23 -4.68
C PHE A 404 7.22 19.71 -5.11
N PRO A 405 8.24 20.28 -5.80
CA PRO A 405 8.15 21.65 -6.29
C PRO A 405 6.96 21.86 -7.24
N ASP A 406 6.67 20.87 -8.08
CA ASP A 406 5.55 20.93 -9.02
C ASP A 406 4.21 20.71 -8.30
N ALA A 407 4.15 19.79 -7.33
CA ALA A 407 2.97 19.59 -6.49
C ALA A 407 2.61 20.85 -5.69
N GLN A 408 3.61 21.57 -5.18
CA GLN A 408 3.41 22.83 -4.46
C GLN A 408 2.86 23.92 -5.39
N LYS A 409 3.47 24.11 -6.58
CA LYS A 409 2.98 25.06 -7.57
C LYS A 409 1.54 24.76 -8.00
N LEU A 410 1.23 23.48 -8.20
CA LEU A 410 -0.10 23.02 -8.57
C LEU A 410 -1.14 23.37 -7.50
N ALA A 411 -0.86 23.02 -6.24
CA ALA A 411 -1.77 23.30 -5.14
C ALA A 411 -2.00 24.81 -4.94
N MET A 412 -0.96 25.63 -5.11
CA MET A 412 -1.07 27.09 -5.06
C MET A 412 -1.93 27.64 -6.21
N ALA A 413 -1.73 27.18 -7.44
CA ALA A 413 -2.53 27.58 -8.59
C ALA A 413 -4.01 27.19 -8.43
N ALA A 414 -4.26 26.00 -7.89
CA ALA A 414 -5.63 25.54 -7.60
C ALA A 414 -6.31 26.40 -6.52
N ALA A 415 -5.57 26.79 -5.47
CA ALA A 415 -6.08 27.68 -4.44
C ALA A 415 -6.38 29.09 -4.98
N ASP A 416 -5.51 29.62 -5.84
CA ASP A 416 -5.68 30.91 -6.51
C ASP A 416 -6.91 30.92 -7.44
N ALA A 417 -7.06 29.88 -8.26
CA ALA A 417 -8.20 29.72 -9.15
C ALA A 417 -9.54 29.66 -8.38
N ARG A 418 -9.56 29.02 -7.20
CA ARG A 418 -10.72 28.98 -6.32
C ARG A 418 -11.01 30.34 -5.67
N ALA A 419 -9.99 31.06 -5.24
CA ALA A 419 -10.16 32.36 -4.58
C ALA A 419 -10.62 33.48 -5.54
N HIS A 420 -10.18 33.43 -6.80
CA HIS A 420 -10.42 34.49 -7.79
C HIS A 420 -11.45 34.16 -8.87
N GLY A 421 -12.17 33.03 -8.72
CA GLY A 421 -13.36 32.73 -9.52
C GLY A 421 -13.08 32.62 -11.02
N THR A 422 -12.06 31.87 -11.42
CA THR A 422 -11.81 31.62 -12.85
C THR A 422 -13.06 30.95 -13.47
N PRO A 423 -13.59 31.44 -14.61
CA PRO A 423 -14.79 30.87 -15.24
C PRO A 423 -14.50 29.43 -15.67
N GLY A 424 -14.96 28.46 -14.88
CA GLY A 424 -14.70 27.04 -15.06
C GLY A 424 -14.64 26.25 -13.75
N ALA A 425 -14.18 26.87 -12.66
CA ALA A 425 -14.00 26.21 -11.36
C ALA A 425 -15.31 25.89 -10.63
N ALA A 426 -16.37 26.69 -10.83
CA ALA A 426 -17.65 26.50 -10.16
C ALA A 426 -18.57 25.44 -10.83
N GLU A 427 -18.33 25.13 -12.12
CA GLU A 427 -19.15 24.18 -12.87
C GLU A 427 -18.50 22.80 -13.06
N ALA A 428 -17.17 22.68 -12.98
CA ALA A 428 -16.47 21.43 -13.33
C ALA A 428 -16.76 20.22 -12.42
N GLY A 429 -17.35 20.42 -11.23
CA GLY A 429 -17.46 19.39 -10.19
C GLY A 429 -18.88 19.02 -9.74
N SER A 430 -19.94 19.69 -10.20
CA SER A 430 -21.31 19.36 -9.75
C SER A 430 -22.01 18.42 -10.73
N ARG A 431 -22.72 17.42 -10.20
CA ARG A 431 -23.64 16.57 -10.97
C ARG A 431 -24.68 17.40 -11.76
N ALA A 432 -24.98 18.61 -11.28
CA ALA A 432 -25.89 19.56 -11.92
C ALA A 432 -25.31 20.19 -13.21
N ALA A 433 -24.02 20.50 -13.25
CA ALA A 433 -23.35 21.01 -14.46
C ALA A 433 -23.19 19.95 -15.57
N GLN A 434 -23.27 18.67 -15.21
CA GLN A 434 -23.18 17.54 -16.14
C GLN A 434 -24.55 16.90 -16.49
N ALA A 435 -25.65 17.50 -16.06
CA ALA A 435 -26.99 17.03 -16.42
C ALA A 435 -27.30 17.41 -17.88
N ILE A 436 -27.40 16.42 -18.76
CA ILE A 436 -27.98 16.60 -20.10
C ILE A 436 -29.45 17.05 -19.90
N PRO A 437 -29.92 18.11 -20.57
CA PRO A 437 -31.30 18.56 -20.42
C PRO A 437 -32.24 17.39 -20.72
N ARG A 438 -33.21 17.16 -19.82
CA ARG A 438 -34.32 16.23 -20.08
C ARG A 438 -35.01 16.72 -21.35
N VAL A 439 -34.94 15.93 -22.42
CA VAL A 439 -35.83 16.11 -23.57
C VAL A 439 -37.24 15.94 -23.03
N GLN A 440 -38.02 17.02 -23.10
CA GLN A 440 -39.43 17.06 -22.71
C GLN A 440 -40.29 16.18 -23.63
#